data_AF-A0A7C4IAJ1-F1
#
_entry.id   AF-A0A7C4IAJ1-F1
#
_cell.length_a   1.000
_cell.length_b   1.000
_cell.length_c   1.000
_cell.angle_alpha   90.00
_cell.angle_beta   90.00
_cell.angle_gamma   90.00
#
_symmetry.space_group_name_H-M   'P 1'
#
loop_
_entity.id
_entity.type
_entity.pdbx_description
1 polymer ?
#
loop_
_entity_poly.entity_id
_entity_poly.type
_entity_poly.pdbx_seq_one_letter_code
_entity_poly.pdbx_strand_id
1 'polypeptide(L)'
;MIKSLWISKTGLDAQQTQLDVISNNLANVGTTGFKRARVAFEDLLYQNVRQAGANSSQQTQLPTGLQVGTGVRAVATPRMFTQGNLQQTGNQFDLAINGQG
;
A
#
# COMPACT_ATOMS: atom_id res chain seq x y z
N MET A 1 -20.82 13.45 -8.69
CA MET A 1 -20.22 12.74 -9.84
C MET A 1 -18.70 12.92 -9.94
N ILE A 2 -18.15 14.14 -9.88
CA ILE A 2 -16.69 14.34 -10.02
C ILE A 2 -15.89 13.61 -8.91
N LYS A 3 -16.36 13.65 -7.66
CA LYS A 3 -15.66 13.03 -6.52
C LYS A 3 -15.52 11.51 -6.64
N SER A 4 -16.55 10.80 -7.11
CA SER A 4 -16.49 9.35 -7.28
C SER A 4 -15.50 8.94 -8.37
N LEU A 5 -15.40 9.72 -9.46
CA LEU A 5 -14.41 9.48 -10.51
C LEU A 5 -12.98 9.66 -9.99
N TRP A 6 -12.72 10.66 -9.15
CA TRP A 6 -11.42 10.83 -8.50
C TRP A 6 -11.07 9.68 -7.56
N ILE A 7 -12.03 9.24 -6.74
CA ILE A 7 -11.82 8.08 -5.85
C ILE A 7 -11.50 6.84 -6.69
N SER A 8 -12.28 6.56 -7.74
CA SER A 8 -12.01 5.45 -8.66
C SER A 8 -10.64 5.57 -9.33
N LYS A 9 -10.24 6.76 -9.78
CA LYS A 9 -8.91 7.00 -10.36
C LYS A 9 -7.80 6.67 -9.35
N THR A 10 -7.89 7.19 -8.12
CA THR A 10 -6.87 6.91 -7.09
C THR A 10 -6.78 5.42 -6.76
N GLY A 11 -7.91 4.70 -6.79
CA GLY A 11 -7.93 3.24 -6.67
C GLY A 11 -7.24 2.54 -7.82
N LEU A 12 -7.50 2.94 -9.07
CA LEU A 12 -6.85 2.37 -10.25
C LEU A 12 -5.33 2.64 -10.27
N ASP A 13 -4.91 3.88 -9.96
CA ASP A 13 -3.50 4.26 -9.89
C ASP A 13 -2.75 3.44 -8.80
N ALA A 14 -3.42 3.22 -7.65
CA ALA A 14 -2.90 2.36 -6.59
C ALA A 14 -2.74 0.89 -7.04
N GLN A 15 -3.72 0.35 -7.76
CA GLN A 15 -3.64 -1.01 -8.30
C GLN A 15 -2.56 -1.13 -9.38
N GLN A 16 -2.40 -0.13 -10.25
CA GLN A 16 -1.32 -0.11 -11.24
C GLN A 16 0.05 -0.17 -10.55
N THR A 17 0.26 0.67 -9.52
CA THR A 17 1.50 0.68 -8.75
C THR A 17 1.78 -0.68 -8.09
N GLN A 18 0.73 -1.34 -7.57
CA GLN A 18 0.84 -2.68 -7.02
C GLN A 18 1.30 -3.69 -8.07
N LEU A 19 0.73 -3.65 -9.26
CA LEU A 19 1.09 -4.54 -10.37
C LEU A 19 2.52 -4.31 -10.84
N ASP A 20 2.97 -3.06 -10.90
CA ASP A 20 4.34 -2.72 -11.30
C ASP A 20 5.36 -3.29 -10.31
N VAL A 21 5.09 -3.17 -9.01
CA VAL A 21 5.96 -3.74 -7.95
C VAL A 21 5.95 -5.26 -7.97
N ILE A 22 4.79 -5.89 -8.15
CA ILE A 22 4.69 -7.35 -8.32
C ILE A 22 5.49 -7.81 -9.53
N SER A 23 5.36 -7.11 -10.66
CA SER A 23 6.06 -7.44 -11.90
C SER A 23 7.57 -7.30 -11.73
N ASN A 24 8.04 -6.25 -11.06
CA ASN A 24 9.46 -6.08 -10.74
C ASN A 24 9.99 -7.21 -9.84
N ASN A 25 9.23 -7.60 -8.81
CA ASN A 25 9.61 -8.71 -7.95
C ASN A 25 9.70 -10.04 -8.72
N LEU A 26 8.73 -10.30 -9.61
CA LEU A 26 8.70 -11.51 -10.42
C LEU A 26 9.88 -11.55 -11.41
N ALA A 27 10.18 -10.43 -12.06
CA ALA A 27 11.30 -10.32 -12.99
C ALA A 27 12.66 -10.61 -12.33
N ASN A 28 12.79 -10.30 -11.04
CA ASN A 28 14.04 -10.48 -10.28
C ASN A 28 14.05 -11.74 -9.40
N VAL A 29 13.13 -12.69 -9.62
CA VAL A 29 13.05 -13.93 -8.81
C VAL A 29 14.33 -14.77 -8.88
N GLY A 30 15.07 -14.70 -10.01
CA GLY A 30 16.33 -15.41 -10.21
C GLY A 30 17.58 -14.65 -9.79
N THR A 31 17.46 -13.38 -9.39
CA THR A 31 18.62 -12.54 -9.05
C THR A 31 19.10 -12.86 -7.64
N THR A 32 20.37 -13.26 -7.49
CA THR A 32 20.98 -13.57 -6.19
C THR A 32 20.97 -12.35 -5.28
N GLY A 33 20.56 -12.54 -4.02
CA GLY A 33 20.51 -11.46 -3.03
C GLY A 33 19.36 -10.44 -3.21
N PHE A 34 18.47 -10.61 -4.20
CA PHE A 34 17.36 -9.68 -4.41
C PHE A 34 16.42 -9.61 -3.20
N LYS A 35 16.08 -8.39 -2.78
CA LYS A 35 15.12 -8.13 -1.70
C LYS A 35 13.82 -7.62 -2.30
N ARG A 36 12.78 -8.46 -2.26
CA ARG A 36 11.45 -8.12 -2.78
C ARG A 36 10.87 -6.88 -2.07
N ALA A 37 10.11 -6.09 -2.81
CA ALA A 37 9.44 -4.92 -2.27
C ALA A 37 7.91 -5.11 -2.23
N ARG A 38 7.22 -4.33 -1.39
CA ARG A 38 5.75 -4.33 -1.31
C ARG A 38 5.26 -2.90 -1.22
N VAL A 39 4.14 -2.57 -1.88
CA VAL A 39 3.52 -1.25 -1.75
C VAL A 39 2.76 -1.16 -0.43
N ALA A 40 2.96 -0.05 0.28
CA ALA A 40 2.15 0.36 1.42
C ALA A 40 1.13 1.39 0.97
N PHE A 41 -0.15 1.14 1.27
CA PHE A 41 -1.27 2.01 0.94
C PHE A 41 -1.83 2.62 2.22
N GLU A 42 -2.25 3.88 2.12
CA GLU A 42 -2.97 4.59 3.19
C GLU A 42 -4.19 5.28 2.60
N ASP A 43 -5.21 5.47 3.44
CA ASP A 43 -6.40 6.23 3.10
C ASP A 43 -6.11 7.73 3.09
N LEU A 44 -6.87 8.45 2.28
CA LEU A 44 -6.81 9.90 2.24
C LEU A 44 -7.78 10.52 3.25
N LEU A 45 -7.50 11.77 3.64
CA LEU A 45 -8.27 12.50 4.65
C LEU A 45 -9.77 12.48 4.34
N TYR A 46 -10.57 12.11 5.33
CA TYR A 46 -12.02 12.03 5.20
C TYR A 46 -12.66 13.41 5.10
N GLN A 47 -13.61 13.57 4.18
CA GLN A 47 -14.44 14.76 4.12
C GLN A 47 -15.61 14.62 5.09
N ASN A 48 -15.63 15.46 6.12
CA ASN A 48 -16.79 15.60 7.01
C ASN A 48 -17.89 16.38 6.26
N VAL A 49 -18.99 15.69 5.93
CA VAL A 49 -20.17 16.31 5.30
C VAL A 49 -21.15 16.77 6.37
N ARG A 50 -21.28 16.02 7.47
CA ARG A 50 -22.11 16.36 8.63
C ARG A 50 -21.44 15.88 9.91
N GLN A 51 -21.32 16.75 10.91
CA GLN A 51 -20.81 16.36 12.22
C GLN A 51 -21.92 15.71 13.06
N ALA A 52 -21.56 14.71 13.86
CA ALA A 52 -22.47 14.12 14.84
C ALA A 52 -22.84 15.19 15.89
N GLY A 53 -24.09 15.21 16.33
CA GLY A 53 -24.60 16.24 17.26
C GLY A 53 -25.02 17.56 16.59
N ALA A 54 -24.95 17.66 15.25
CA ALA A 54 -25.49 18.82 14.54
C ALA A 54 -27.02 18.86 14.65
N ASN A 55 -27.58 20.04 14.89
CA ASN A 55 -29.03 20.26 14.96
C ASN A 55 -29.68 19.98 13.60
N SER A 56 -30.63 19.04 13.53
CA SER A 56 -31.50 18.84 12.38
C SER A 56 -32.66 19.83 12.35
N SER A 57 -33.10 20.26 13.54
CA SER A 57 -34.23 21.16 13.82
C SER A 57 -33.94 21.91 15.12
N GLN A 58 -34.82 22.85 15.54
CA GLN A 58 -34.69 23.52 16.84
C GLN A 58 -34.72 22.56 18.05
N GLN A 59 -35.18 21.31 17.89
CA GLN A 59 -35.42 20.36 18.98
C GLN A 59 -34.79 18.97 18.77
N THR A 60 -34.11 18.71 17.65
CA THR A 60 -33.58 17.37 17.33
C THR A 60 -32.14 17.44 16.85
N GLN A 61 -31.25 16.70 17.52
CA GLN A 61 -29.86 16.51 17.10
C GLN A 61 -29.72 15.21 16.31
N LEU A 62 -28.86 15.20 15.28
CA LEU A 62 -28.51 13.95 14.62
C LEU A 62 -27.54 13.15 15.48
N PRO A 63 -27.84 11.88 15.78
CA PRO A 63 -26.93 11.03 16.54
C PRO A 63 -25.71 10.59 15.72
N THR A 64 -25.76 10.65 14.39
CA THR A 64 -24.70 10.15 13.49
C THR A 64 -24.09 11.25 12.63
N GLY A 65 -22.76 11.20 12.49
CA GLY A 65 -22.01 12.01 11.53
C GLY A 65 -21.95 11.34 10.16
N LEU A 66 -21.72 12.13 9.11
CA LEU A 66 -21.49 11.65 7.75
C LEU A 66 -20.08 12.03 7.32
N GLN A 67 -19.23 11.02 7.15
CA GLN A 67 -17.87 11.15 6.63
C GLN A 67 -17.75 10.40 5.31
N VAL A 68 -17.06 11.00 4.34
CA VAL A 68 -16.84 10.43 3.01
C VAL A 68 -15.33 10.27 2.81
N GLY A 69 -14.88 9.03 2.58
CA GLY A 69 -13.49 8.74 2.24
C GLY A 69 -13.13 9.35 0.88
N THR A 70 -11.93 9.92 0.78
CA THR A 70 -11.52 10.69 -0.41
C THR A 70 -10.60 9.92 -1.36
N GLY A 71 -10.25 8.68 -1.03
CA GLY A 71 -9.48 7.78 -1.88
C GLY A 71 -8.37 7.06 -1.12
N VAL A 72 -7.43 6.50 -1.88
CA VAL A 72 -6.26 5.77 -1.39
C VAL A 72 -5.01 6.27 -2.10
N ARG A 73 -3.85 6.20 -1.43
CA ARG A 73 -2.57 6.54 -2.04
C ARG A 73 -1.49 5.52 -1.64
N ALA A 74 -0.58 5.23 -2.58
CA ALA A 74 0.68 4.55 -2.27
C ALA A 74 1.63 5.50 -1.54
N VAL A 75 2.05 5.13 -0.33
CA VAL A 75 2.87 5.99 0.54
C VAL A 75 4.34 5.60 0.47
N ALA A 76 4.62 4.31 0.42
CA ALA A 76 5.98 3.80 0.36
C ALA A 76 6.04 2.42 -0.32
N THR A 77 7.26 2.03 -0.71
CA THR A 77 7.55 0.70 -1.26
C THR A 77 8.65 0.04 -0.43
N PRO A 78 8.38 -0.35 0.83
CA PRO A 78 9.38 -0.97 1.70
C PRO A 78 9.94 -2.26 1.09
N ARG A 79 11.25 -2.45 1.28
CA ARG A 79 11.93 -3.71 0.98
C ARG A 79 11.77 -4.68 2.14
N MET A 80 11.58 -5.96 1.81
CA MET A 80 11.54 -7.04 2.80
C MET A 80 12.93 -7.69 2.93
N PHE A 81 13.55 -7.51 4.09
CA PHE A 81 14.88 -8.04 4.42
C PHE A 81 14.82 -9.42 5.06
N THR A 82 14.01 -10.32 4.51
CA THR A 82 13.97 -11.72 4.96
C THR A 82 15.10 -12.50 4.31
N GLN A 83 15.66 -13.47 5.05
CA GLN A 83 16.63 -14.41 4.48
C GLN A 83 15.91 -15.32 3.46
N GLY A 84 16.53 -15.48 2.28
CA GLY A 84 16.04 -16.38 1.24
C GLY A 84 16.69 -17.76 1.34
N ASN A 85 16.31 -18.65 0.42
CA ASN A 85 16.96 -19.95 0.31
C ASN A 85 18.39 -19.77 -0.21
N LEU A 86 19.34 -20.44 0.45
CA LEU A 86 20.73 -20.53 -0.01
C LEU A 86 20.88 -21.81 -0.85
N GLN A 87 21.58 -21.70 -1.97
CA GLN A 87 21.93 -22.84 -2.81
C GLN A 87 23.45 -22.98 -2.85
N GLN A 88 23.94 -24.20 -2.71
CA GLN A 88 25.37 -24.49 -2.81
C GLN A 88 25.75 -24.59 -4.29
N THR A 89 26.70 -23.75 -4.72
CA THR A 89 27.18 -23.72 -6.12
C THR A 89 28.41 -24.61 -6.35
N GLY A 90 29.13 -24.99 -5.30
CA GLY A 90 30.35 -25.80 -5.38
C GLY A 90 31.61 -25.01 -5.78
N ASN A 91 31.48 -23.72 -6.08
CA ASN A 91 32.61 -22.84 -6.37
C ASN A 91 33.26 -22.36 -5.06
N GLN A 92 34.59 -22.40 -4.99
CA GLN A 92 35.34 -21.99 -3.79
C GLN A 92 35.24 -20.48 -3.51
N PHE A 93 34.95 -19.67 -4.52
CA PHE A 93 34.87 -18.21 -4.41
C PHE A 93 33.44 -17.68 -4.20
N ASP A 94 32.43 -18.55 -4.17
CA ASP A 94 31.04 -18.14 -3.93
C ASP A 94 30.76 -18.16 -2.42
N LEU A 95 30.56 -16.98 -1.84
CA LEU A 95 30.24 -16.80 -0.42
C LEU A 95 28.83 -16.23 -0.26
N ALA A 96 28.09 -16.74 0.72
CA ALA A 96 26.81 -16.18 1.14
C ALA A 96 26.78 -15.99 2.67
N ILE A 97 26.13 -14.92 3.13
CA ILE A 97 25.91 -14.67 4.55
C ILE A 97 24.63 -15.38 4.98
N ASN A 98 24.72 -16.17 6.06
CA ASN A 98 23.58 -16.80 6.70
C ASN A 98 23.25 -16.06 7.99
N GLY A 99 22.18 -15.27 7.96
CA GLY A 99 21.77 -14.40 9.06
C GLY A 99 21.83 -12.92 8.66
N GLN A 100 21.92 -12.05 9.64
CA GLN A 100 22.06 -10.61 9.42
C GLN A 100 23.55 -10.27 9.21
N GLY A 101 23.83 -9.44 8.21
CA GLY A 101 25.14 -8.93 7.85
C GLY A 101 25.03 -7.86 6.77
#